data_AF-A0A2J7ZPX1-F1
#
_entry.id   AF-A0A2J7ZPX1-F1
#
_cell.length_a   1.000
_cell.length_b   1.000
_cell.length_c   1.000
_cell.angle_alpha   90.00
_cell.angle_beta   90.00
_cell.angle_gamma   90.00
#
_symmetry.space_group_name_H-M   'P 1'
#
loop_
_entity.id
_entity.type
_entity.pdbx_description
1 polymer ?
#
loop_
_entity_poly.entity_id
_entity_poly.type
_entity_poly.pdbx_seq_one_letter_code
_entity_poly.pdbx_strand_id
1 'polypeptide(L)'
;MALQVNLTLSKTYFLPGEVVQVSVQICNDADRASAEGQQGTSSPQIIHIKELSFQACGSERTDPAFIHRLYRPEVPVEAVDSRSAGGGSPYVIRRLHAEHHELSGDAALSSFTFSLPATATPSFRTPMVQLRWVLRFELTVGPRISFASVDKRARAPRPQLEQLVWSLPLVVRPPLALPR
;
A
#
# COMPACT_ATOMS: atom_id res chain seq x y z
N MET A 1 -16.93 -14.10 2.74
CA MET A 1 -16.40 -14.08 1.37
C MET A 1 -14.98 -13.55 1.42
N ALA A 2 -14.00 -14.21 0.81
CA ALA A 2 -12.62 -13.75 0.80
C ALA A 2 -12.22 -13.37 -0.63
N LEU A 3 -11.99 -12.08 -0.89
CA LEU A 3 -11.20 -11.66 -2.03
C LEU A 3 -9.72 -11.86 -1.65
N GLN A 4 -8.99 -12.61 -2.47
CA GLN A 4 -7.56 -12.83 -2.25
C GLN A 4 -6.77 -11.92 -3.18
N VAL A 5 -5.97 -11.02 -2.61
CA VAL A 5 -5.03 -10.18 -3.38
C VAL A 5 -3.61 -10.64 -3.09
N ASN A 6 -2.87 -10.95 -4.15
CA ASN A 6 -1.48 -11.36 -4.09
C ASN A 6 -0.61 -10.28 -4.74
N LEU A 7 0.37 -9.79 -3.98
CA LEU A 7 1.29 -8.74 -4.39
C LEU A 7 2.68 -9.35 -4.48
N THR A 8 3.32 -9.26 -5.64
CA THR A 8 4.66 -9.80 -5.87
C THR A 8 5.60 -8.73 -6.41
N LEU A 9 6.80 -8.66 -5.83
CA LEU A 9 7.88 -7.80 -6.31
C LEU A 9 8.77 -8.57 -7.27
N SER A 10 9.30 -7.88 -8.29
CA SER A 10 10.28 -8.46 -9.21
C SER A 10 11.62 -8.80 -8.53
N LYS A 11 11.96 -8.11 -7.43
CA LYS A 11 13.20 -8.28 -6.66
C LYS A 11 12.93 -8.23 -5.17
N THR A 12 13.85 -8.81 -4.39
CA THR A 12 13.81 -8.79 -2.91
C THR A 12 14.43 -7.53 -2.31
N TYR A 13 15.25 -6.82 -3.08
CA TYR A 13 15.84 -5.53 -2.71
C TYR A 13 16.09 -4.68 -3.94
N PHE A 14 16.24 -3.38 -3.73
CA PHE A 14 16.46 -2.39 -4.78
C PHE A 14 17.59 -1.42 -4.41
N LEU A 15 18.25 -0.85 -5.41
CA LEU A 15 19.22 0.23 -5.26
C LEU A 15 18.57 1.58 -5.58
N PRO A 16 19.13 2.70 -5.09
CA PRO A 16 18.68 4.03 -5.51
C PRO A 16 18.75 4.18 -7.03
N GLY A 17 17.70 4.76 -7.63
CA GLY A 17 17.59 4.91 -9.09
C GLY A 17 17.02 3.68 -9.83
N GLU A 18 16.83 2.53 -9.17
CA GLU A 18 16.26 1.35 -9.84
C GLU A 18 14.74 1.47 -10.04
N VAL A 19 14.28 0.79 -11.10
CA VAL A 19 12.86 0.59 -11.35
C VAL A 19 12.35 -0.58 -10.51
N VAL A 20 11.32 -0.31 -9.73
CA VAL A 20 10.56 -1.29 -8.95
C VAL A 20 9.37 -1.72 -9.78
N GLN A 21 9.19 -3.03 -9.95
CA GLN A 21 8.03 -3.61 -10.61
C GLN A 21 7.24 -4.44 -9.60
N VAL A 22 5.93 -4.21 -9.57
CA VAL A 22 4.98 -4.91 -8.71
C VAL A 22 3.92 -5.55 -9.60
N SER A 23 3.64 -6.84 -9.39
CA SER A 23 2.51 -7.52 -10.00
C SER A 23 1.43 -7.76 -8.96
N VAL A 24 0.20 -7.44 -9.31
CA VAL A 24 -1.00 -7.55 -8.47
C VAL A 24 -1.93 -8.57 -9.10
N GLN A 25 -2.20 -9.65 -8.38
CA GLN A 25 -3.13 -10.69 -8.79
C GLN A 25 -4.32 -10.71 -7.83
N ILE A 26 -5.52 -10.53 -8.37
CA ILE A 26 -6.78 -10.52 -7.62
C ILE A 26 -7.54 -11.79 -7.98
N CYS A 27 -7.76 -12.65 -6.99
CA CYS A 27 -8.49 -13.90 -7.14
C CYS A 27 -9.78 -13.85 -6.30
N ASN A 28 -10.88 -14.30 -6.89
CA ASN A 28 -12.12 -14.56 -6.18
C ASN A 28 -12.11 -16.01 -5.67
N ASP A 29 -12.19 -16.20 -4.36
CA ASP A 29 -12.17 -17.55 -3.75
C ASP A 29 -13.39 -18.40 -4.17
N ALA A 30 -14.48 -17.75 -4.61
CA ALA A 30 -15.65 -18.43 -5.16
C ALA A 30 -15.36 -19.16 -6.48
N ASP A 31 -14.40 -18.68 -7.30
CA ASP A 31 -14.06 -19.33 -8.57
C ASP A 31 -13.18 -20.58 -8.39
N ARG A 32 -12.44 -20.67 -7.27
CA ARG A 32 -11.66 -21.89 -6.94
C ARG A 32 -12.55 -23.05 -6.53
N ALA A 33 -13.62 -22.79 -5.79
CA ALA A 33 -14.55 -23.83 -5.36
C ALA A 33 -15.31 -24.48 -6.54
N SER A 34 -15.55 -23.73 -7.61
CA SER A 34 -16.21 -24.24 -8.83
C SER A 34 -15.30 -25.11 -9.71
N ALA A 35 -13.99 -25.13 -9.47
CA ALA A 35 -13.03 -25.89 -10.26
C ALA A 35 -12.81 -27.33 -9.76
N GLU A 36 -13.12 -27.65 -8.49
CA GLU A 36 -12.84 -28.96 -7.88
C GLU A 36 -14.07 -29.85 -7.62
N GLY A 37 -15.31 -29.41 -7.88
CA GLY A 37 -16.45 -30.31 -7.68
C GLY A 37 -17.82 -29.79 -8.11
N GLN A 38 -18.45 -30.58 -9.00
CA GLN A 38 -19.87 -30.63 -9.34
C GLN A 38 -20.49 -29.45 -10.12
N GLN A 39 -21.04 -29.83 -11.29
CA GLN A 39 -21.98 -29.07 -12.13
C GLN A 39 -23.18 -28.57 -11.30
N GLY A 40 -23.04 -27.39 -10.69
CA GLY A 40 -24.12 -26.60 -10.14
C GLY A 40 -24.19 -25.28 -10.89
N THR A 41 -25.36 -24.95 -11.41
CA THR A 41 -25.67 -23.72 -12.17
C THR A 41 -25.58 -22.46 -11.30
N SER A 42 -24.38 -22.06 -10.88
CA SER A 42 -24.15 -20.73 -10.31
C SER A 42 -23.79 -19.77 -11.45
N SER A 43 -24.67 -18.79 -11.71
CA SER A 43 -24.38 -17.68 -12.62
C SER A 43 -23.02 -17.05 -12.27
N PRO A 44 -22.17 -16.69 -13.25
CA PRO A 44 -20.89 -16.04 -12.97
C PRO A 44 -21.17 -14.72 -12.23
N GLN A 45 -20.73 -14.64 -10.98
CA GLN A 45 -20.77 -13.40 -10.22
C GLN A 45 -19.51 -12.61 -10.53
N ILE A 46 -19.63 -11.58 -11.36
CA ILE A 46 -18.49 -10.72 -11.69
C ILE A 46 -18.31 -9.69 -10.56
N ILE A 47 -17.09 -9.59 -10.05
CA ILE A 47 -16.69 -8.57 -9.08
C ILE A 47 -16.24 -7.35 -9.88
N HIS A 48 -16.98 -6.25 -9.74
CA HIS A 48 -16.64 -5.01 -10.43
C HIS A 48 -15.52 -4.27 -9.69
N ILE A 49 -14.28 -4.37 -10.17
CA ILE A 49 -13.19 -3.56 -9.61
C ILE A 49 -13.40 -2.11 -10.06
N LYS A 50 -13.47 -1.19 -9.10
CA LYS A 50 -13.69 0.23 -9.41
C LYS A 50 -12.37 0.97 -9.58
N GLU A 51 -11.46 0.76 -8.64
CA GLU A 51 -10.20 1.49 -8.58
C GLU A 51 -9.16 0.66 -7.83
N LEU A 52 -7.94 0.62 -8.35
CA LEU A 52 -6.76 0.11 -7.68
C LEU A 52 -5.72 1.23 -7.65
N SER A 53 -5.29 1.62 -6.46
CA SER A 53 -4.28 2.66 -6.27
C SER A 53 -3.10 2.11 -5.48
N PHE A 54 -1.93 2.71 -5.73
CA PHE A 54 -0.76 2.46 -4.91
C PHE A 54 0.03 3.73 -4.61
N GLN A 55 0.71 3.70 -3.48
CA GLN A 55 1.53 4.78 -2.95
C GLN A 55 2.87 4.22 -2.48
N ALA A 56 3.97 4.69 -3.07
CA ALA A 56 5.33 4.36 -2.66
C ALA A 56 5.90 5.46 -1.77
N CYS A 57 6.25 5.11 -0.53
CA CYS A 57 6.75 6.09 0.45
C CYS A 57 7.98 5.59 1.22
N GLY A 58 8.89 6.52 1.49
CA GLY A 58 9.95 6.39 2.47
C GLY A 58 9.46 6.96 3.79
N SER A 59 9.53 6.17 4.87
CA SER A 59 9.10 6.59 6.20
C SER A 59 10.25 6.49 7.19
N GLU A 60 10.61 7.63 7.76
CA GLU A 60 11.61 7.76 8.82
C GLU A 60 10.87 7.91 10.16
N ARG A 61 11.24 7.06 11.12
CA ARG A 61 10.70 7.06 12.48
C ARG A 61 11.82 7.34 13.45
N THR A 62 11.61 8.31 14.34
CA THR A 62 12.59 8.71 15.36
C THR A 62 11.98 8.56 16.75
N ASP A 63 12.74 7.98 17.68
CA ASP A 63 12.35 7.87 19.08
C ASP A 63 12.35 9.27 19.76
N PRO A 64 11.21 9.75 20.28
CA PRO A 64 11.13 11.07 20.91
C PRO A 64 11.98 11.14 22.18
N ALA A 65 12.11 10.03 22.92
CA ALA A 65 12.89 9.98 24.16
C ALA A 65 14.37 10.30 23.92
N PHE A 66 14.86 10.11 22.68
CA PHE A 66 16.22 10.46 22.29
C PHE A 66 16.35 11.94 21.91
N ILE A 67 15.42 12.48 21.11
CA ILE A 67 15.44 13.90 20.70
C ILE A 67 15.46 14.82 21.93
N HIS A 68 14.63 14.51 22.94
CA HIS A 68 14.58 15.29 24.17
C HIS A 68 15.86 15.22 25.03
N ARG A 69 16.71 14.20 24.85
CA ARG A 69 18.00 14.09 25.57
C ARG A 69 19.13 14.84 24.91
N LEU A 70 19.09 14.99 23.58
CA LEU A 70 20.09 15.76 22.83
C LEU A 70 19.77 17.25 22.75
N TYR A 71 18.48 17.60 22.77
CA TYR A 71 18.04 18.99 22.78
C TYR A 71 18.07 19.52 24.22
N ARG A 72 19.19 20.12 24.63
CA ARG A 72 19.21 21.09 25.74
C ARG A 72 18.78 22.44 25.17
N PRO A 73 17.55 22.91 25.43
CA PRO A 73 17.19 24.26 25.04
C PRO A 73 17.92 25.20 26.00
N GLU A 74 19.02 25.81 25.57
CA GLU A 74 19.52 27.01 26.25
C GLU A 74 18.62 28.23 25.97
N VAL A 75 17.64 28.08 25.06
CA VAL A 75 16.69 29.12 24.68
C VAL A 75 15.27 28.67 25.09
N PRO A 76 14.58 29.41 25.97
CA PRO A 76 13.18 29.16 26.28
C PRO A 76 12.33 29.22 25.01
N VAL A 77 11.57 28.16 24.75
CA VAL A 77 10.57 28.16 23.67
C VAL A 77 9.40 29.03 24.15
N GLU A 78 9.26 30.22 23.57
CA GLU A 78 8.08 31.07 23.73
C GLU A 78 6.84 30.26 23.36
N ALA A 79 5.99 30.05 24.37
CA ALA A 79 4.82 29.18 24.32
C ALA A 79 3.69 29.81 23.49
N VAL A 80 3.76 29.68 22.17
CA VAL A 80 2.63 29.92 21.27
C VAL A 80 2.45 28.70 20.38
N ASP A 81 1.98 27.61 20.98
CA ASP A 81 1.01 26.67 20.43
C ASP A 81 0.98 25.39 21.26
N SER A 82 0.28 25.49 22.39
CA SER A 82 -0.06 24.37 23.26
C SER A 82 -1.14 23.52 22.58
N ARG A 83 -0.75 22.66 21.62
CA ARG A 83 -1.56 21.50 21.22
C ARG A 83 -0.80 20.21 21.51
N SER A 84 -1.02 19.74 22.73
CA SER A 84 -0.85 18.35 23.17
C SER A 84 0.57 17.77 23.15
N ALA A 85 1.45 18.32 23.99
CA ALA A 85 2.60 17.59 24.52
C ALA A 85 2.09 16.60 25.59
N GLY A 86 1.64 15.42 25.15
CA GLY A 86 1.17 14.35 26.02
C GLY A 86 1.36 12.98 25.37
N GLY A 87 2.39 12.25 25.82
CA GLY A 87 2.64 10.85 25.46
C GLY A 87 3.73 10.65 24.40
N GLY A 88 4.74 9.84 24.71
CA GLY A 88 5.94 9.58 23.90
C GLY A 88 5.68 8.82 22.59
N SER A 89 4.82 9.35 21.72
CA SER A 89 4.57 8.78 20.40
C SER A 89 5.75 9.10 19.46
N PRO A 90 6.33 8.12 18.76
CA PRO A 90 7.44 8.34 17.86
C PRO A 90 7.14 9.39 16.80
N TYR A 91 8.09 10.29 16.58
CA TYR A 91 8.00 11.27 15.50
C TYR A 91 8.22 10.54 14.17
N VAL A 92 7.26 10.65 13.26
CA VAL A 92 7.30 9.94 11.97
C VAL A 92 7.24 10.95 10.83
N ILE A 93 8.35 11.08 10.09
CA ILE A 93 8.39 11.83 8.84
C ILE A 93 8.10 10.84 7.71
N ARG A 94 7.13 11.17 6.84
CA ARG A 94 6.86 10.41 5.63
C ARG A 94 7.17 11.25 4.40
N ARG A 95 7.87 10.66 3.44
CA ARG A 95 8.10 11.24 2.11
C ARG A 95 7.45 10.36 1.06
N LEU A 96 6.51 10.95 0.34
CA LEU A 96 5.88 10.34 -0.82
C LEU A 96 6.83 10.43 -2.01
N HIS A 97 7.11 9.30 -2.65
CA HIS A 97 8.03 9.25 -3.79
C HIS A 97 7.33 8.92 -5.11
N ALA A 98 6.29 8.09 -5.07
CA ALA A 98 5.45 7.85 -6.22
C ALA A 98 4.01 7.54 -5.77
N GLU A 99 3.06 7.96 -6.58
CA GLU A 99 1.64 7.68 -6.40
C GLU A 99 1.06 7.35 -7.77
N HIS A 100 0.16 6.38 -7.80
CA HIS A 100 -0.45 5.93 -9.03
C HIS A 100 -1.86 5.42 -8.76
N HIS A 101 -2.76 5.75 -9.67
CA HIS A 101 -4.14 5.34 -9.64
C HIS A 101 -4.46 4.70 -10.99
N GLU A 102 -4.94 3.46 -10.94
CA GLU A 102 -5.40 2.74 -12.12
C GLU A 102 -6.88 2.39 -11.95
N LEU A 103 -7.65 2.71 -12.98
CA LEU A 103 -8.99 2.16 -13.15
C LEU A 103 -8.83 0.78 -13.81
N SER A 104 -8.44 -0.21 -13.02
CA SER A 104 -8.50 -1.59 -13.50
C SER A 104 -9.98 -1.97 -13.61
N GLY A 105 -10.44 -2.26 -14.83
CA GLY A 105 -11.69 -3.02 -15.01
C GLY A 105 -11.54 -4.42 -14.37
N ASP A 106 -12.43 -5.36 -14.66
CA ASP A 106 -12.46 -6.71 -14.05
C ASP A 106 -11.21 -7.61 -14.33
N ALA A 107 -10.07 -7.01 -14.68
CA ALA A 107 -8.77 -7.64 -14.82
C ALA A 107 -8.28 -8.20 -13.48
N ALA A 108 -8.17 -9.53 -13.42
CA ALA A 108 -7.61 -10.28 -12.31
C ALA A 108 -6.07 -10.10 -12.15
N LEU A 109 -5.41 -9.43 -13.09
CA LEU A 109 -3.95 -9.22 -13.10
C LEU A 109 -3.62 -7.80 -13.57
N SER A 110 -2.96 -7.02 -12.72
CA SER A 110 -2.40 -5.70 -13.05
C SER A 110 -0.92 -5.67 -12.65
N SER A 111 -0.14 -4.76 -13.26
CA SER A 111 1.25 -4.54 -12.89
C SER A 111 1.61 -3.07 -12.90
N PHE A 112 2.39 -2.66 -11.91
CA PHE A 112 2.83 -1.29 -11.72
C PHE A 112 4.35 -1.21 -11.78
N THR A 113 4.85 -0.09 -12.30
CA THR A 113 6.27 0.24 -12.23
C THR A 113 6.46 1.66 -11.72
N PHE A 114 7.51 1.87 -10.92
CA PHE A 114 7.96 3.21 -10.54
C PHE A 114 9.47 3.20 -10.34
N SER A 115 10.11 4.36 -10.50
CA SER A 115 11.53 4.53 -10.23
C SER A 115 11.77 5.01 -8.80
N LEU A 116 12.70 4.35 -8.10
CA LEU A 116 13.23 4.90 -6.86
C LEU A 116 14.06 6.14 -7.19
N PRO A 117 13.99 7.21 -6.39
CA PRO A 117 14.90 8.35 -6.55
C PRO A 117 16.35 7.89 -6.51
N ALA A 118 17.23 8.49 -7.31
CA ALA A 118 18.67 8.26 -7.21
C ALA A 118 19.23 8.69 -5.84
N THR A 119 18.52 9.59 -5.15
CA THR A 119 18.81 10.05 -3.79
C THR A 119 18.07 9.25 -2.71
N ALA A 120 17.44 8.12 -3.07
CA ALA A 120 16.69 7.29 -2.12
C ALA A 120 17.61 6.84 -0.97
N THR A 121 17.24 7.20 0.25
CA THR A 121 17.99 6.79 1.44
C THR A 121 17.83 5.28 1.65
N PRO A 122 18.93 4.53 1.85
CA PRO A 122 18.86 3.10 2.13
C PRO A 122 17.99 2.80 3.36
N SER A 123 17.37 1.62 3.36
CA SER A 123 16.65 1.12 4.53
C SER A 123 17.63 0.81 5.65
N PHE A 124 17.36 1.33 6.85
CA PHE A 124 18.18 1.05 8.02
C PHE A 124 17.31 1.03 9.28
N ARG A 125 17.81 0.35 10.31
CA ARG A 125 17.16 0.27 11.62
C ARG A 125 18.22 0.33 12.70
N THR A 126 18.13 1.36 13.53
CA THR A 126 18.88 1.47 14.79
C THR A 126 17.89 1.54 15.95
N PRO A 127 18.34 1.47 17.21
CA PRO A 127 17.46 1.70 18.36
C PRO A 127 16.80 3.09 18.37
N MET A 128 17.39 4.08 17.70
CA MET A 128 16.98 5.49 17.77
C MET A 128 16.17 5.94 16.55
N VAL A 129 16.57 5.47 15.37
CA VAL A 129 15.98 5.87 14.08
C VAL A 129 15.80 4.65 13.20
N GLN A 130 14.66 4.58 12.53
CA GLN A 130 14.39 3.59 11.51
C GLN A 130 13.87 4.26 10.24
N LEU A 131 14.51 3.96 9.12
CA LEU A 131 13.98 4.28 7.80
C LEU A 131 13.52 3.01 7.10
N ARG A 132 12.25 2.97 6.71
CA ARG A 132 11.64 1.87 5.96
C ARG A 132 10.92 2.39 4.73
N TRP A 133 11.03 1.64 3.64
CA TRP A 133 10.25 1.85 2.44
C TRP A 133 9.03 0.96 2.45
N VAL A 134 7.88 1.52 2.07
CA VAL A 134 6.60 0.80 2.07
C VAL A 134 5.82 1.21 0.83
N LEU A 135 5.27 0.20 0.17
CA LEU A 135 4.24 0.34 -0.85
C LEU A 135 2.89 0.13 -0.18
N ARG A 136 2.01 1.11 -0.26
CA ARG A 136 0.64 1.01 0.23
C ARG A 136 -0.28 0.83 -0.96
N PHE A 137 -1.15 -0.17 -0.91
CA PHE A 137 -2.13 -0.45 -1.94
C PHE A 137 -3.52 -0.24 -1.38
N GLU A 138 -4.41 0.25 -2.22
CA GLU A 138 -5.82 0.45 -1.88
C GLU A 138 -6.68 0.03 -3.07
N LEU A 139 -7.54 -0.96 -2.84
CA LEU A 139 -8.48 -1.50 -3.82
C LEU A 139 -9.90 -1.12 -3.37
N THR A 140 -10.63 -0.48 -4.28
CA THR A 140 -12.06 -0.20 -4.11
C THR A 140 -12.85 -1.09 -5.04
N VAL A 141 -13.72 -1.91 -4.46
CA VAL A 141 -14.55 -2.88 -5.17
C VAL A 141 -16.02 -2.47 -5.14
N GLY A 142 -16.67 -2.55 -6.29
CA GLY A 142 -18.09 -2.31 -6.52
C GLY A 142 -18.99 -3.48 -6.11
N PRO A 143 -20.31 -3.25 -6.01
CA PRO A 143 -21.26 -4.31 -5.73
C PRO A 143 -21.25 -5.34 -6.87
N ARG A 144 -21.52 -6.61 -6.53
CA ARG A 144 -21.59 -7.67 -7.54
C ARG A 144 -22.80 -7.49 -8.44
N ILE A 145 -22.57 -7.70 -9.72
CA ILE A 145 -23.63 -7.69 -10.71
C ILE A 145 -23.95 -9.14 -11.03
N SER A 146 -25.13 -9.61 -10.60
CA SER A 146 -25.69 -10.86 -11.09
C SER A 146 -26.63 -10.54 -12.26
N PHE A 147 -26.21 -10.91 -13.46
CA PHE A 147 -27.00 -10.72 -14.68
C PHE A 147 -28.33 -11.50 -14.66
N ALA A 148 -28.45 -12.53 -13.81
CA ALA A 148 -29.69 -13.27 -13.61
C ALA A 148 -30.80 -12.47 -12.89
N SER A 149 -30.45 -11.31 -12.31
CA SER A 149 -31.37 -10.46 -11.53
C SER A 149 -31.66 -9.09 -12.15
N VAL A 150 -31.17 -8.84 -13.38
CA VAL A 150 -31.25 -7.53 -14.06
C VAL A 150 -32.69 -7.16 -14.49
N ASP A 151 -33.61 -8.12 -14.57
CA ASP A 151 -34.92 -7.92 -15.20
C ASP A 151 -36.05 -7.35 -14.32
N LYS A 152 -35.84 -7.07 -13.03
CA LYS A 152 -36.95 -6.65 -12.15
C LYS A 152 -36.72 -5.31 -11.50
N ARG A 153 -36.93 -4.21 -12.24
CA ARG A 153 -37.35 -2.86 -11.77
C ARG A 153 -36.77 -2.40 -10.42
N ALA A 154 -35.53 -2.80 -10.11
CA ALA A 154 -34.98 -2.68 -8.77
C ALA A 154 -34.34 -1.30 -8.64
N ARG A 155 -34.81 -0.56 -7.64
CA ARG A 155 -34.19 0.67 -7.14
C ARG A 155 -32.68 0.48 -7.07
N ALA A 156 -31.91 1.38 -7.68
CA ALA A 156 -30.45 1.29 -7.74
C ALA A 156 -29.90 0.92 -6.34
N PRO A 157 -29.29 -0.27 -6.16
CA PRO A 157 -28.72 -0.63 -4.88
C PRO A 157 -27.66 0.41 -4.54
N ARG A 158 -27.71 0.97 -3.33
CA ARG A 158 -26.62 1.82 -2.84
C ARG A 158 -25.34 0.98 -2.94
N PRO A 159 -24.33 1.39 -3.73
CA PRO A 159 -23.14 0.57 -3.89
C PRO A 159 -22.43 0.54 -2.53
N GLN A 160 -22.48 -0.61 -1.87
CA GLN A 160 -21.65 -0.87 -0.71
C GLN A 160 -20.26 -1.15 -1.26
N LEU A 161 -19.45 -0.09 -1.37
CA LEU A 161 -18.07 -0.19 -1.81
C LEU A 161 -17.27 -0.86 -0.70
N GLU A 162 -16.57 -1.94 -1.03
CA GLU A 162 -15.59 -2.52 -0.13
C GLU A 162 -14.22 -1.95 -0.47
N GLN A 163 -13.58 -1.34 0.53
CA GLN A 163 -12.23 -0.82 0.41
C GLN A 163 -11.27 -1.74 1.16
N LEU A 164 -10.25 -2.22 0.47
CA LEU A 164 -9.21 -3.07 1.02
C LEU A 164 -7.88 -2.34 0.94
N VAL A 165 -7.10 -2.39 2.02
CA VAL A 165 -5.82 -1.68 2.14
C VAL A 165 -4.73 -2.65 2.55
N TRP A 166 -3.61 -2.60 1.85
CA TRP A 166 -2.43 -3.44 2.12
C TRP A 166 -1.15 -2.62 2.14
N SER A 167 -0.12 -3.17 2.78
CA SER A 167 1.21 -2.60 2.78
C SER A 167 2.27 -3.67 2.50
N LEU A 168 3.13 -3.42 1.53
CA LEU A 168 4.24 -4.29 1.17
C LEU A 168 5.56 -3.58 1.51
N PRO A 169 6.40 -4.15 2.39
CA PRO A 169 7.69 -3.56 2.70
C PRO A 169 8.63 -3.67 1.49
N LEU A 170 9.41 -2.62 1.27
CA LEU A 170 10.45 -2.57 0.27
C LEU A 170 11.81 -2.36 0.95
N VAL A 171 12.84 -3.06 0.47
CA VAL A 171 14.20 -2.95 1.01
C VAL A 171 15.07 -2.20 0.01
N VAL A 172 15.47 -0.98 0.36
CA VAL A 172 16.47 -0.20 -0.39
C VAL A 172 17.85 -0.46 0.22
N ARG A 173 18.82 -0.87 -0.59
CA ARG A 173 20.21 -1.07 -0.17
C ARG A 173 21.10 0.13 -0.51
N PRO A 174 22.23 0.30 0.19
CA PRO A 174 23.23 1.29 -0.21
C PRO A 174 23.72 1.05 -1.63
N PRO A 175 24.06 2.12 -2.38
CA PRO A 175 24.67 1.96 -3.70
C PRO A 175 26.01 1.22 -3.56
N LEU A 176 26.31 0.35 -4.53
CA LEU A 176 27.59 -0.33 -4.58
C LEU A 176 28.68 0.70 -4.87
N ALA A 177 29.66 0.82 -3.99
CA ALA A 177 30.85 1.63 -4.26
C ALA A 177 31.59 0.98 -5.44
N LEU A 178 31.60 1.63 -6.60
CA LEU A 178 32.45 1.21 -7.70
C LEU A 178 33.92 1.38 -7.27
N PRO A 179 34.78 0.36 -7.45
CA PRO A 179 36.22 0.56 -7.31
C PRO A 179 36.65 1.63 -8.33
N ARG A 180 37.37 2.64 -7.84
CA ARG A 180 37.97 3.70 -8.65
C ARG A 180 39.21 3.21 -9.36
#